data_AF-A0A3M1XMK4-F1
#
_entry.id   AF-A0A3M1XMK4-F1
#
_cell.length_a   1.000
_cell.length_b   1.000
_cell.length_c   1.000
_cell.angle_alpha   90.00
_cell.angle_beta   90.00
_cell.angle_gamma   90.00
#
_symmetry.space_group_name_H-M   'P 1'
#
loop_
_entity.id
_entity.type
_entity.pdbx_description
1 polymer ?
#
loop_
_entity_poly.entity_id
_entity_poly.type
_entity_poly.pdbx_seq_one_letter_code
_entity_poly.pdbx_strand_id
1 'polypeptide(L)'
;MENDFPGSLHVSRCGLPIPAKDQEIWDFAARQGLVVVTFDEDFRDLQAVRGSPPKIIWLPMGNLPSRQLAEKFLAVRDSIQELISNPELDLLEAY
;
A
#
# COMPACT_ATOMS: atom_id res chain seq x y z
N MET A 1 0.58 -14.02 4.58
CA MET A 1 1.19 -12.66 4.60
C MET A 1 2.70 -12.73 4.81
N GLU A 2 3.26 -13.05 5.98
CA GLU A 2 4.74 -13.09 6.11
C GLU A 2 5.45 -14.06 5.13
N ASN A 3 4.82 -15.18 4.79
CA ASN A 3 5.37 -16.11 3.77
C ASN A 3 5.27 -15.59 2.33
N ASP A 4 4.32 -14.70 2.03
CA ASP A 4 3.98 -14.28 0.67
C ASP A 4 4.50 -12.86 0.37
N PHE A 5 4.56 -12.02 1.41
CA PHE A 5 4.98 -10.63 1.42
C PHE A 5 5.87 -10.41 2.67
N PRO A 6 7.11 -10.93 2.66
CA PRO A 6 8.06 -10.70 3.74
C PRO A 6 8.39 -9.20 3.83
N GLY A 7 8.49 -8.67 5.05
CA GLY A 7 8.79 -7.25 5.27
C GLY A 7 7.59 -6.31 5.21
N SER A 8 6.36 -6.81 5.08
CA SER A 8 5.16 -5.98 5.28
C SER A 8 5.06 -5.47 6.73
N LEU A 9 4.78 -4.18 6.88
CA LEU A 9 4.70 -3.50 8.18
C LEU A 9 3.36 -2.77 8.28
N HIS A 10 2.73 -2.84 9.46
CA HIS A 10 1.60 -1.98 9.78
C HIS A 10 2.10 -0.60 10.22
N VAL A 11 1.37 0.48 9.89
CA VAL A 11 1.77 1.88 10.19
C VAL A 11 2.14 2.10 11.67
N SER A 12 1.45 1.42 12.59
CA SER A 12 1.74 1.48 14.03
C SER A 12 3.11 0.89 14.43
N ARG A 13 3.76 0.14 13.53
CA ARG A 13 5.11 -0.43 13.70
C ARG A 13 6.19 0.39 12.99
N CYS A 14 5.83 1.51 12.34
CA CYS A 14 6.76 2.36 11.60
C CYS A 14 7.41 3.46 12.46
N GLY A 15 7.08 3.54 13.76
CA GLY A 15 7.59 4.59 14.65
C GLY A 15 7.01 5.98 14.39
N LEU A 16 5.94 6.07 13.60
CA LEU A 16 5.19 7.31 13.36
C LEU A 16 4.26 7.64 14.53
N PRO A 17 3.89 8.91 14.75
CA PRO A 17 2.83 9.30 15.67
C PRO A 17 1.54 8.53 15.37
N ILE A 18 0.74 8.20 16.40
CA ILE A 18 -0.55 7.52 16.23
C ILE A 18 -1.66 8.44 16.73
N PRO A 19 -2.64 8.83 15.89
CA PRO A 19 -2.77 8.48 14.47
C PRO A 19 -1.74 9.19 13.59
N ALA A 20 -1.17 8.46 12.62
CA ALA A 20 -0.25 9.03 11.64
C ALA A 20 -1.06 9.75 10.57
N LYS A 21 -0.58 10.90 10.11
CA LYS A 21 -1.18 11.63 8.98
C LYS A 21 -0.77 10.98 7.66
N ASP A 22 -1.59 11.11 6.63
CA ASP A 22 -1.32 10.53 5.30
C ASP A 22 0.03 10.98 4.74
N GLN A 23 0.38 12.26 4.95
CA GLN A 23 1.68 12.81 4.60
C GLN A 23 2.85 12.11 5.29
N GLU A 24 2.71 11.78 6.58
CA GLU A 24 3.77 11.12 7.34
C GLU A 24 3.98 9.68 6.88
N ILE A 25 2.88 8.99 6.57
CA ILE A 25 2.88 7.64 6.00
C ILE A 25 3.52 7.66 4.60
N TRP A 26 3.12 8.64 3.77
CA TRP A 26 3.65 8.84 2.44
C TRP A 26 5.16 9.06 2.44
N ASP A 27 5.63 10.02 3.24
CA ASP A 27 7.06 10.34 3.33
C ASP A 27 7.88 9.19 3.90
N PHE A 28 7.33 8.47 4.89
CA PHE A 28 7.96 7.28 5.43
C PHE A 28 8.11 6.20 4.36
N ALA A 29 7.03 5.85 3.67
CA ALA A 29 7.06 4.81 2.65
C ALA A 29 7.95 5.18 1.46
N ALA A 30 7.91 6.44 1.01
CA ALA A 30 8.80 6.94 -0.03
C ALA A 30 10.28 6.81 0.35
N ARG A 31 10.64 7.18 1.58
CA ARG A 31 12.03 7.11 2.07
C ARG A 31 12.51 5.67 2.26
N GLN A 32 11.62 4.76 2.63
CA GLN A 32 11.96 3.36 2.85
C GLN A 32 11.83 2.49 1.59
N GLY A 33 11.38 3.05 0.46
CA GLY A 33 11.14 2.30 -0.77
C GLY A 33 9.99 1.29 -0.63
N LEU A 34 8.99 1.62 0.19
CA LEU A 34 7.83 0.78 0.47
C LEU A 34 6.65 1.11 -0.45
N VAL A 35 5.76 0.13 -0.58
CA VAL A 35 4.44 0.29 -1.19
C VAL A 35 3.42 0.49 -0.07
N VAL A 36 2.55 1.48 -0.22
CA VAL A 36 1.47 1.72 0.76
C VAL A 36 0.23 0.95 0.34
N VAL A 37 -0.32 0.17 1.28
CA VAL A 37 -1.62 -0.48 1.13
C VAL A 37 -2.63 0.31 1.96
N THR A 38 -3.73 0.71 1.34
CA THR A 38 -4.74 1.55 2.01
C THR A 38 -6.16 1.25 1.53
N PHE A 39 -7.13 1.42 2.43
CA PHE A 39 -8.55 1.42 2.11
C PHE A 39 -9.08 2.84 1.83
N ASP A 40 -8.30 3.87 2.20
CA ASP A 40 -8.70 5.28 2.10
C ASP A 40 -8.39 5.83 0.71
N GLU A 41 -9.39 6.46 0.09
CA GLU A 41 -9.28 7.07 -1.25
C GLU A 41 -8.33 8.27 -1.28
N ASP A 42 -8.09 8.92 -0.15
CA ASP A 42 -7.19 10.07 -0.04
C ASP A 42 -5.76 9.77 -0.54
N PHE A 43 -5.29 8.52 -0.39
CA PHE A 43 -3.99 8.09 -0.93
C PHE A 43 -3.98 7.94 -2.44
N ARG A 44 -5.11 7.58 -3.06
CA ARG A 44 -5.26 7.57 -4.51
C ARG A 44 -5.17 8.99 -5.06
N ASP A 45 -5.87 9.93 -4.42
CA ASP A 45 -5.81 11.34 -4.80
C ASP A 45 -4.40 11.91 -4.60
N LEU A 46 -3.76 11.56 -3.48
CA LEU A 46 -2.39 11.95 -3.20
C LEU A 46 -1.41 11.41 -4.26
N GLN A 47 -1.62 10.17 -4.72
CA GLN A 47 -0.85 9.59 -5.83
C GLN A 47 -1.12 10.29 -7.16
N ALA A 48 -2.35 10.67 -7.47
CA ALA A 48 -2.66 11.40 -8.69
C ALA A 48 -1.99 12.78 -8.72
N VAL A 49 -1.82 13.41 -7.54
CA VAL A 49 -1.19 14.73 -7.40
C VAL A 49 0.34 14.65 -7.37
N ARG A 50 0.92 13.62 -6.74
CA ARG A 50 2.37 13.55 -6.46
C ARG A 50 3.15 12.55 -7.31
N GLY A 51 2.48 11.56 -7.91
CA GLY A 51 3.14 10.41 -8.53
C GLY A 51 3.91 9.55 -7.53
N SER A 52 4.64 8.56 -8.00
CA SER A 52 5.55 7.77 -7.16
C SER A 52 6.90 8.47 -6.93
N PRO A 53 7.61 8.18 -5.82
CA PRO A 53 7.27 7.24 -4.74
C PRO A 53 6.47 7.85 -3.57
N PRO A 54 5.72 7.02 -2.78
CA PRO A 54 5.60 5.57 -2.86
C PRO A 54 4.52 5.11 -3.85
N LYS A 55 4.61 3.85 -4.29
CA LYS A 55 3.52 3.19 -5.04
C LYS A 55 2.36 2.88 -4.10
N ILE A 56 1.15 2.91 -4.62
CA ILE A 56 -0.08 2.71 -3.83
C ILE A 56 -0.83 1.46 -4.30
N ILE A 57 -1.29 0.66 -3.34
CA ILE A 57 -2.29 -0.38 -3.54
C ILE A 57 -3.55 0.07 -2.79
N TRP A 58 -4.59 0.42 -3.55
CA TRP A 58 -5.86 0.88 -3.01
C TRP A 58 -6.90 -0.23 -3.05
N LEU A 59 -7.60 -0.41 -1.92
CA LEU A 59 -8.59 -1.45 -1.69
C LEU A 59 -9.95 -0.79 -1.37
N PRO A 60 -10.82 -0.55 -2.37
CA PRO A 60 -12.09 0.16 -2.15
C PRO A 60 -13.14 -0.61 -1.33
N MET A 61 -12.83 -1.83 -0.87
CA MET A 61 -13.80 -2.72 -0.20
C MET A 61 -13.96 -2.50 1.31
N GLY A 62 -13.27 -1.51 1.88
CA GLY A 62 -13.31 -1.20 3.31
C GLY A 62 -12.59 -2.23 4.18
N ASN A 63 -12.71 -2.08 5.51
CA ASN A 63 -11.98 -2.90 6.48
C ASN A 63 -12.35 -4.39 6.38
N LEU A 64 -11.44 -5.18 5.82
CA LEU A 64 -11.54 -6.63 5.76
C LEU A 64 -10.77 -7.29 6.92
N PRO A 65 -11.25 -8.43 7.44
CA PRO A 65 -10.45 -9.25 8.35
C PRO A 65 -9.13 -9.65 7.68
N SER A 66 -8.04 -9.73 8.45
CA SER A 66 -6.69 -10.01 7.94
C SER A 66 -6.61 -11.26 7.06
N ARG A 67 -7.47 -12.27 7.30
CA ARG A 67 -7.56 -13.47 6.48
C ARG A 67 -8.09 -13.19 5.07
N GLN A 68 -9.21 -12.46 4.95
CA GLN A 68 -9.78 -12.12 3.64
C GLN A 68 -8.87 -11.16 2.88
N LEU A 69 -8.21 -10.26 3.60
CA LEU A 69 -7.17 -9.41 3.04
C LEU A 69 -6.05 -10.26 2.42
N ALA A 70 -5.52 -11.24 3.16
CA ALA A 70 -4.48 -12.13 2.65
C ALA A 70 -4.93 -12.92 1.39
N GLU A 71 -6.15 -13.45 1.38
CA GLU A 71 -6.71 -14.17 0.23
C GLU A 71 -6.80 -13.26 -1.01
N LYS A 72 -7.20 -11.99 -0.84
CA LYS A 72 -7.20 -11.01 -1.95
C LYS A 72 -5.81 -10.66 -2.43
N PHE A 73 -4.88 -10.40 -1.52
CA PHE A 73 -3.48 -10.15 -1.87
C PHE A 73 -2.85 -11.30 -2.66
N LEU A 74 -3.23 -12.55 -2.34
CA LEU A 74 -2.82 -13.71 -3.10
C LEU A 74 -3.48 -13.75 -4.49
N ALA A 75 -4.76 -13.38 -4.58
CA ALA A 75 -5.48 -13.35 -5.86
C ALA A 75 -4.94 -12.28 -6.82
N VAL A 76 -4.47 -11.13 -6.31
CA VAL A 76 -3.87 -10.05 -7.11
C VAL A 76 -2.34 -10.04 -7.06
N ARG A 77 -1.71 -11.13 -6.61
CA ARG A 77 -0.25 -11.21 -6.40
C ARG A 77 0.54 -10.80 -7.63
N ASP A 78 0.16 -11.29 -8.80
CA ASP A 78 0.87 -11.04 -10.04
C ASP A 78 0.80 -9.54 -10.41
N SER A 79 -0.36 -8.91 -10.23
CA SER A 79 -0.54 -7.47 -10.41
C SER A 79 0.25 -6.64 -9.40
N ILE A 80 0.40 -7.12 -8.16
CA ILE A 80 1.26 -6.46 -7.16
C ILE A 80 2.74 -6.56 -7.58
N GLN A 81 3.18 -7.71 -8.09
CA GLN A 81 4.55 -7.88 -8.58
C GLN A 81 4.81 -7.03 -9.83
N GLU A 82 3.84 -6.94 -10.73
CA GLU A 82 3.88 -6.04 -11.88
C GLU A 82 3.98 -4.57 -11.42
N LEU A 83 3.12 -4.15 -10.48
CA LEU A 83 3.18 -2.81 -9.88
C LEU A 83 4.58 -2.55 -9.33
N ILE A 84 5.17 -3.47 -8.56
CA ILE A 84 6.48 -3.26 -7.94
C ILE A 84 7.59 -3.16 -9.00
N SER A 85 7.59 -4.05 -9.99
CA SER A 85 8.65 -4.18 -11.00
C SER A 85 8.57 -3.17 -12.14
N ASN A 86 7.38 -2.64 -12.44
CA ASN A 86 7.17 -1.70 -13.54
C ASN A 86 7.29 -0.25 -13.04
N PRO A 87 8.28 0.54 -13.50
CA PRO A 87 8.41 1.95 -13.11
C PRO A 87 7.32 2.87 -13.65
N GLU A 88 6.54 2.44 -14.64
CA GLU A 88 5.42 3.22 -15.20
C GLU A 88 4.11 3.04 -14.40
N LEU A 89 4.09 2.10 -13.45
CA LEU A 89 2.94 1.83 -12.61
C LEU A 89 3.14 2.41 -11.21
N ASP A 90 2.18 3.23 -10.80
CA ASP A 90 2.22 3.96 -9.54
C ASP A 90 1.05 3.61 -8.60
N LEU A 91 -0.05 3.10 -9.16
CA LEU A 91 -1.26 2.76 -8.44
C LEU A 91 -1.82 1.41 -8.94
N LEU A 92 -2.21 0.55 -8.00
CA LEU A 92 -3.01 -0.64 -8.27
C LEU A 92 -4.32 -0.53 -7.48
N GLU A 93 -5.44 -0.60 -8.19
CA GLU A 93 -6.76 -0.78 -7.60
C GLU A 93 -7.07 -2.28 -7.56
N ALA A 94 -7.22 -2.84 -6.36
CA ALA A 94 -7.44 -4.28 -6.16
C ALA A 94 -8.88 -4.57 -5.71
N TYR A 95 -9.60 -5.33 -6.53
CA TYR A 95 -11.00 -5.74 -6.33
C TYR A 95 -11.16 -7.16 -5.75
#